data_AF-A0A8A7QRN8-F1
#
_entry.id   AF-A0A8A7QRN8-F1
#
_cell.length_a   1.000
_cell.length_b   1.000
_cell.length_c   1.000
_cell.angle_alpha   90.00
_cell.angle_beta   90.00
_cell.angle_gamma   90.00
#
_symmetry.space_group_name_H-M   'P 1'
#
loop_
_entity.id
_entity.type
_entity.pdbx_description
1 polymer ?
#
loop_
_entity_poly.entity_id
_entity_poly.type
_entity_poly.pdbx_seq_one_letter_code
_entity_poly.pdbx_strand_id
1 'polypeptide(L)' 'MQGALTSGLEREIEQISQQGFSLDLEQAEPGLHCLAIPLYMNGDLVAAAGLSGAADELTEAKLRHFAQIFLK' A
#
# COMPACT_ATOMS: atom_id res chain seq x y z
N MET A 1 19.44 -2.89 16.57
CA MET A 1 19.21 -1.48 16.17
C MET A 1 17.71 -1.32 15.99
N GLN A 2 16.99 -0.82 17.01
CA GLN A 2 15.65 -0.28 16.79
C GLN A 2 15.82 1.22 16.57
N GLY A 3 15.79 1.66 15.32
CA GLY A 3 15.54 3.06 15.02
C GLY A 3 14.06 3.32 15.33
N ALA A 4 13.77 4.31 16.17
CA ALA A 4 12.39 4.72 16.40
C ALA A 4 11.78 5.17 15.05
N LEU A 5 10.58 4.70 14.75
CA LEU A 5 9.84 5.13 13.58
C LEU A 5 9.44 6.60 13.76
N THR A 6 9.30 7.35 12.67
CA THR A 6 8.71 8.68 12.76
C THR A 6 7.21 8.55 13.03
N SER A 7 6.62 9.52 13.72
CA SER A 7 5.18 9.52 14.00
C SER A 7 4.31 9.48 12.74
N GLY A 8 4.82 10.01 11.62
CA GLY A 8 4.16 9.92 10.32
C GLY A 8 4.11 8.47 9.79
N LEU A 9 5.23 7.76 9.89
CA LEU A 9 5.33 6.37 9.44
C LEU A 9 4.53 5.41 10.33
N GLU A 10 4.52 5.64 11.65
CA GLU A 10 3.68 4.86 12.58
C GLU A 10 2.19 4.97 12.21
N ARG A 11 1.72 6.19 11.96
CA ARG A 11 0.34 6.45 11.57
C ARG A 11 -0.02 5.81 10.23
N GLU A 12 0.90 5.83 9.27
CA GLU A 12 0.70 5.20 7.98
C GLU A 12 0.58 3.67 8.12
N ILE A 13 1.45 3.04 8.92
CA ILE A 13 1.38 1.60 9.20
C ILE A 13 0.03 1.25 9.87
N GLU A 14 -0.43 2.05 10.84
CA GLU A 14 -1.74 1.87 11.47
C GLU A 14 -2.88 1.95 10.45
N GLN A 15 -2.83 2.92 9.53
CA GLN A 15 -3.82 3.06 8.46
C GLN A 15 -3.81 1.86 7.51
N ILE A 16 -2.63 1.41 7.09
CA ILE A 16 -2.46 0.22 6.24
C ILE A 16 -3.07 -1.01 6.93
N SER A 17 -2.81 -1.19 8.22
CA SER A 17 -3.37 -2.30 8.99
C SER A 17 -4.89 -2.24 9.11
N GLN A 18 -5.49 -1.04 9.13
CA GLN A 18 -6.95 -0.87 9.21
C GLN A 18 -7.63 -1.07 7.86
N GLN A 19 -7.05 -0.57 6.77
CA GLN A 19 -7.67 -0.60 5.44
C GLN A 19 -7.29 -1.85 4.61
N GLY A 20 -6.21 -2.55 4.97
CA GLY A 20 -5.78 -3.80 4.33
C GLY A 20 -4.96 -3.62 3.04
N PHE A 21 -4.48 -2.42 2.73
CA PHE A 21 -3.62 -2.14 1.58
C PHE A 21 -2.79 -0.87 1.82
N SER A 22 -1.75 -0.64 1.02
CA SER A 22 -0.98 0.60 0.99
C SER A 22 -1.04 1.24 -0.40
N LEU A 23 -0.97 2.56 -0.45
CA LEU A 23 -0.83 3.32 -1.68
C LEU A 23 0.45 4.14 -1.62
N ASP A 24 1.24 4.05 -2.68
CA ASP A 24 2.32 4.99 -2.96
C ASP A 24 1.81 5.96 -4.04
N LEU A 25 1.68 7.23 -3.68
CA LEU A 25 1.26 8.29 -4.58
C LEU A 25 2.44 9.23 -4.82
N GLU A 26 3.27 8.87 -5.80
CA GLU A 26 4.50 9.60 -6.18
C GLU A 26 5.52 9.76 -5.03
N GLN A 27 5.48 8.92 -3.99
CA GLN A 27 6.44 8.99 -2.87
C GLN A 27 7.77 8.34 -3.25
N ALA A 28 7.76 7.24 -4.01
CA ALA A 28 8.98 6.60 -4.50
C ALA A 28 9.58 7.33 -5.71
N GLU A 29 8.75 7.68 -6.69
CA GLU A 29 9.16 8.35 -7.92
C GLU A 29 8.04 9.28 -8.45
N PRO A 30 8.35 10.50 -8.92
CA PRO A 30 7.37 11.36 -9.57
C PRO A 30 6.74 10.69 -10.80
N GLY A 31 5.42 10.83 -10.94
CA GLY A 31 4.65 10.20 -12.01
C GLY A 31 4.38 8.69 -11.84
N LEU A 32 4.78 8.10 -10.71
CA LEU A 32 4.52 6.69 -10.39
C LEU A 32 3.51 6.58 -9.25
N HIS A 33 2.45 5.79 -9.46
CA HIS A 33 1.62 5.31 -8.36
C HIS A 33 1.76 3.80 -8.19
N CYS A 34 1.69 3.34 -6.94
CA CYS A 34 1.66 1.92 -6.61
C CYS A 34 0.54 1.57 -5.62
N LEU A 35 0.04 0.35 -5.72
CA LEU A 35 -0.80 -0.32 -4.74
C LEU A 35 -0.06 -1.57 -4.27
N ALA A 36 -0.02 -1.81 -2.96
CA ALA A 36 0.42 -3.08 -2.41
C ALA A 36 -0.62 -3.66 -1.45
N ILE A 37 -0.80 -4.98 -1.54
CA ILE A 37 -1.77 -5.73 -0.74
C ILE A 37 -1.01 -6.83 0.01
N PRO A 38 -1.09 -6.88 1.35
CA PRO A 38 -0.43 -7.90 2.15
C PRO A 38 -1.03 -9.29 1.90
N LEU A 39 -0.16 -10.30 1.78
CA LEU A 39 -0.54 -11.70 1.64
C LEU A 39 -0.15 -12.46 2.91
N TYR A 40 -1.13 -13.08 3.54
CA TYR A 40 -0.96 -13.80 4.80
C TYR A 40 -1.01 -15.31 4.59
N MET A 41 -0.13 -16.03 5.28
CA MET A 41 -0.14 -17.49 5.36
C MET A 41 -0.01 -17.89 6.82
N ASN A 42 -0.98 -18.65 7.34
CA ASN A 42 -1.07 -19.03 8.76
C ASN A 42 -1.07 -17.84 9.74
N GLY A 43 -1.58 -16.68 9.31
CA GLY A 43 -1.60 -15.45 10.12
C GLY A 43 -0.34 -14.60 10.01
N ASP A 44 0.72 -15.11 9.39
CA ASP A 44 1.96 -14.37 9.17
C ASP A 44 1.94 -13.64 7.81
N LEU A 45 2.42 -12.39 7.79
CA LEU A 45 2.66 -11.65 6.55
C LEU A 45 3.85 -12.26 5.82
N VAL A 46 3.61 -12.90 4.68
CA VAL A 46 4.66 -13.63 3.94
C VAL A 46 5.04 -12.99 2.62
N ALA A 47 4.16 -12.17 2.05
CA ALA A 47 4.40 -11.49 0.78
C ALA A 47 3.48 -10.27 0.62
N ALA A 48 3.64 -9.55 -0.49
CA ALA A 48 2.69 -8.55 -0.95
C ALA A 48 2.42 -8.73 -2.45
N ALA A 49 1.17 -8.55 -2.87
CA ALA A 49 0.80 -8.39 -4.27
C ALA A 49 0.84 -6.90 -4.62
N GLY A 50 1.54 -6.53 -5.68
CA GLY A 50 1.75 -5.14 -6.09
C GLY A 50 1.22 -4.82 -7.48
N LEU A 51 0.73 -3.60 -7.66
CA LEU A 51 0.43 -2.99 -8.96
C LEU A 51 1.11 -1.62 -9.02
N SER A 52 1.87 -1.36 -10.07
CA SER A 52 2.59 -0.09 -10.26
C SER A 52 2.42 0.39 -11.69
N GLY A 53 2.41 1.71 -11.89
CA GLY A 53 2.24 2.31 -13.22
C GLY A 53 2.10 3.82 -13.17
N ALA A 54 1.91 4.41 -14.35
CA ALA A 54 1.85 5.87 -14.51
C ALA A 54 0.71 6.48 -13.67
N ALA A 55 0.99 7.57 -12.98
CA ALA A 55 0.07 8.22 -12.04
C ALA A 55 -1.23 8.72 -12.70
N ASP A 56 -1.16 9.11 -13.98
CA ASP A 56 -2.29 9.56 -14.79
C ASP A 56 -3.19 8.39 -15.23
N GLU A 57 -2.63 7.21 -15.48
CA GLU A 57 -3.37 5.99 -15.78
C GLU A 57 -3.92 5.32 -14.52
N LEU A 58 -3.10 5.20 -13.47
CA LEU A 58 -3.40 4.58 -12.18
C LEU A 58 -3.77 5.62 -11.13
N THR A 59 -4.86 6.35 -11.37
CA THR A 59 -5.36 7.35 -10.40
C THR A 59 -5.68 6.71 -9.04
N GLU A 60 -5.60 7.49 -7.96
CA GLU A 60 -5.91 7.02 -6.59
C GLU A 60 -7.28 6.30 -6.52
N ALA A 61 -8.29 6.85 -7.20
CA ALA A 61 -9.62 6.24 -7.25
C ALA A 61 -9.63 4.84 -7.89
N LYS A 62 -8.84 4.62 -8.96
CA LYS A 62 -8.69 3.31 -9.59
C LYS A 62 -7.95 2.34 -8.69
N LEU A 63 -6.88 2.79 -8.03
CA LEU A 63 -6.11 1.94 -7.11
C LEU A 63 -6.97 1.50 -5.92
N ARG A 64 -7.75 2.41 -5.32
CA ARG A 64 -8.71 2.07 -4.26
C ARG A 64 -9.78 1.08 -4.76
N HIS A 65 -10.25 1.23 -6.00
CA HIS A 65 -11.17 0.28 -6.61
C HIS A 65 -10.55 -1.12 -6.77
N PHE A 66 -9.30 -1.21 -7.23
CA PHE A 66 -8.59 -2.49 -7.35
C PHE A 66 -8.32 -3.14 -5.98
N ALA A 67 -7.94 -2.36 -4.97
CA ALA A 67 -7.80 -2.85 -3.60
C ALA A 67 -9.10 -3.46 -3.08
N GLN A 68 -10.24 -2.79 -3.30
CA GLN A 68 -11.55 -3.30 -2.91
C GLN A 68 -11.96 -4.58 -3.65
N ILE A 69 -11.51 -4.77 -4.90
CA ILE A 69 -11.77 -6.02 -5.64
C ILE A 69 -10.97 -7.17 -5.05
N PHE A 70 -9.71 -6.93 -4.67
CA PHE A 70 -8.83 -7.97 -4.15
C PHE A 70 -9.15 -8.36 -2.69
N LEU A 71 -9.62 -7.41 -1.88
CA LEU A 71 -9.94 -7.61 -0.47
C LEU A 71 -11.37 -8.18 -0.23
N LYS A 72 -12.14 -8.40 -1.29
CA LYS A 72 -13.44 -9.09 -1.24
C LYS A 72 -13.25 -10.60 -1.27
#